data_AF-A0A8X6FP46-F1
#
_entry.id   AF-A0A8X6FP46-F1
#
_cell.length_a   1.000
_cell.length_b   1.000
_cell.length_c   1.000
_cell.angle_alpha   90.00
_cell.angle_beta   90.00
_cell.angle_gamma   90.00
#
_symmetry.space_group_name_H-M   'P 1'
#
loop_
_entity.id
_entity.type
_entity.pdbx_description
1 polymer ?
#
loop_
_entity_poly.entity_id
_entity_poly.type
_entity_poly.pdbx_seq_one_letter_code
_entity_poly.pdbx_strand_id
1 'polypeptide(L)'
;MFASANEGLQLSLWNDYIANSLEYLVTHVVGNYVIQRLFDVVESKEQLELMIEKIGSMFEIIRSSGRYGIFASIAGACNRLKVQQAKFLQ
;
A
#
# COMPACT_ATOMS: atom_id res chain seq x y z
N MET A 1 0.23 12.34 -9.72
CA MET A 1 -0.46 11.20 -10.35
C MET A 1 -1.51 10.61 -9.43
N PHE A 2 -1.19 10.06 -8.24
CA PHE A 2 -2.20 9.49 -7.33
C PHE A 2 -3.01 10.51 -6.50
N ALA A 3 -2.42 11.65 -6.11
CA ALA A 3 -3.09 12.66 -5.26
C ALA A 3 -4.34 13.31 -5.88
N SER A 4 -4.52 13.15 -7.19
CA SER A 4 -5.65 13.69 -7.94
C SER A 4 -6.54 12.57 -8.48
N ALA A 5 -6.21 11.31 -8.18
CA ALA A 5 -7.00 10.16 -8.60
C ALA A 5 -8.16 9.97 -7.63
N ASN A 6 -9.38 9.95 -8.18
CA ASN A 6 -10.56 9.54 -7.42
C ASN A 6 -10.48 8.05 -7.06
N GLU A 7 -11.31 7.61 -6.12
CA GLU A 7 -11.33 6.23 -5.62
C GLU A 7 -11.38 5.18 -6.74
N GLY A 8 -12.24 5.40 -7.75
CA GLY A 8 -12.37 4.48 -8.88
C GLY A 8 -11.08 4.31 -9.69
N LEU A 9 -10.36 5.40 -9.96
CA LEU A 9 -9.07 5.36 -10.64
C LEU A 9 -7.98 4.72 -9.76
N GLN A 10 -7.99 4.95 -8.44
CA GLN A 10 -7.06 4.28 -7.53
C GLN A 10 -7.28 2.77 -7.53
N LEU A 11 -8.55 2.33 -7.53
CA LEU A 11 -8.91 0.93 -7.55
C LEU A 11 -8.53 0.25 -8.88
N SER A 12 -8.73 0.91 -10.02
CA SER A 12 -8.30 0.36 -11.31
C SER A 12 -6.78 0.27 -11.40
N LEU A 13 -6.05 1.31 -10.97
CA LEU A 13 -4.59 1.27 -10.92
C LEU A 13 -4.06 0.13 -10.03
N TRP A 14 -4.72 -0.10 -8.90
CA TRP A 14 -4.40 -1.22 -8.02
C TRP A 14 -4.59 -2.56 -8.72
N ASN A 15 -5.79 -2.81 -9.25
CA ASN A 15 -6.17 -4.10 -9.83
C ASN A 15 -5.39 -4.41 -11.11
N ASP A 16 -5.24 -3.42 -11.99
CA ASP A 16 -4.75 -3.64 -13.36
C ASP A 16 -3.22 -3.67 -13.43
N TYR A 17 -2.54 -2.89 -12.59
CA TYR A 17 -1.09 -2.67 -12.72
C TYR A 17 -0.28 -3.05 -11.48
N ILE A 18 -0.81 -2.78 -10.28
CA ILE A 18 -0.02 -2.89 -9.04
C ILE A 18 -0.12 -4.30 -8.44
N ALA A 19 -1.32 -4.85 -8.31
CA ALA A 19 -1.55 -6.11 -7.59
C ALA A 19 -0.78 -7.30 -8.18
N ASN A 20 -0.63 -7.36 -9.51
CA ASN A 20 0.10 -8.42 -10.21
C ASN A 20 1.63 -8.22 -10.19
N SER A 21 2.07 -6.96 -10.04
CA SER A 21 3.50 -6.60 -10.04
C SER A 21 4.00 -6.27 -8.63
N LEU A 22 3.24 -6.63 -7.59
CA LEU A 22 3.43 -6.09 -6.25
C LEU A 22 4.81 -6.41 -5.68
N GLU A 23 5.26 -7.66 -5.81
CA GLU A 23 6.59 -8.09 -5.34
C GLU A 23 7.73 -7.29 -5.98
N TYR A 24 7.66 -7.09 -7.30
CA TYR A 24 8.61 -6.25 -8.02
C TYR A 24 8.56 -4.80 -7.52
N LEU A 25 7.36 -4.23 -7.41
CA LEU A 25 7.20 -2.83 -7.01
C LEU A 25 7.68 -2.57 -5.60
N VAL A 26 7.38 -3.45 -4.63
CA VAL A 26 7.78 -3.24 -3.24
C VAL A 26 9.28 -3.36 -3.01
N THR A 27 10.00 -4.11 -3.85
CA THR A 27 11.46 -4.27 -3.75
C THR A 27 12.25 -3.27 -4.62
N HIS A 28 11.64 -2.78 -5.71
CA HIS A 28 12.27 -1.89 -6.68
C HIS A 28 12.66 -0.53 -6.09
N VAL A 29 13.84 -0.03 -6.46
CA VAL A 29 14.45 1.22 -5.92
C VAL A 29 13.59 2.47 -6.11
N VAL A 30 12.81 2.52 -7.19
CA VAL A 30 11.83 3.60 -7.44
C VAL A 30 10.39 3.12 -7.21
N GLY A 31 10.10 1.85 -7.48
CA GLY A 31 8.72 1.32 -7.50
C GLY A 31 8.07 1.38 -6.12
N ASN A 32 8.87 1.22 -5.06
CA ASN A 32 8.40 1.26 -3.69
C ASN A 32 7.72 2.61 -3.34
N TYR A 33 8.13 3.71 -3.96
CA TYR A 33 7.52 5.02 -3.73
C TYR A 33 6.12 5.14 -4.36
N VAL A 34 5.84 4.39 -5.42
CA VAL A 34 4.48 4.29 -5.99
C VAL A 34 3.55 3.63 -4.99
N ILE A 35 4.01 2.55 -4.35
CA ILE A 35 3.25 1.85 -3.31
C ILE A 35 3.03 2.77 -2.10
N GLN A 36 4.09 3.40 -1.60
CA GLN A 36 3.99 4.37 -0.50
C GLN A 36 2.98 5.47 -0.83
N ARG A 37 3.09 6.07 -2.02
CA ARG A 37 2.21 7.16 -2.42
C ARG A 37 0.76 6.71 -2.53
N LEU A 38 0.50 5.48 -2.97
CA LEU A 38 -0.85 4.94 -3.04
C LEU A 38 -1.47 4.82 -1.62
N PHE A 39 -0.73 4.26 -0.65
CA PHE A 39 -1.20 4.21 0.75
C PHE A 39 -1.34 5.61 1.38
N ASP A 40 -0.48 6.57 1.01
CA ASP A 40 -0.59 7.94 1.51
C ASP A 40 -1.88 8.64 1.08
N VAL A 41 -2.44 8.28 -0.09
CA VAL A 41 -3.62 8.97 -0.67
C VAL A 41 -4.89 8.14 -0.70
N VAL A 42 -4.88 6.89 -0.24
CA VAL A 42 -6.10 6.08 -0.16
C VAL A 42 -7.08 6.69 0.84
N GLU A 43 -8.33 6.85 0.42
CA GLU A 43 -9.41 7.46 1.22
C GLU A 43 -10.49 6.44 1.60
N SER A 44 -10.61 5.36 0.83
CA SER A 44 -11.60 4.31 1.01
C SER A 44 -11.13 3.26 2.02
N LYS A 45 -11.99 2.94 2.99
CA LYS A 45 -11.69 1.94 4.02
C LYS A 45 -11.64 0.54 3.41
N GLU A 46 -12.64 0.23 2.59
CA GLU A 46 -12.80 -1.03 1.90
C GLU A 46 -11.60 -1.30 0.98
N GLN A 47 -11.15 -0.27 0.25
CA GLN A 47 -9.97 -0.37 -0.58
C GLN A 47 -8.69 -0.59 0.25
N LEU A 48 -8.53 0.14 1.37
CA LEU A 48 -7.38 -0.03 2.25
C LEU A 48 -7.31 -1.46 2.81
N GLU A 49 -8.44 -2.05 3.22
CA GLU A 49 -8.46 -3.42 3.74
C GLU A 49 -8.02 -4.44 2.70
N LEU A 50 -8.54 -4.33 1.46
CA LEU A 50 -8.14 -5.19 0.34
C LEU A 50 -6.64 -5.05 0.03
N MET A 51 -6.13 -3.82 0.05
CA MET A 51 -4.72 -3.56 -0.19
C MET A 51 -3.82 -4.13 0.91
N ILE A 52 -4.22 -3.98 2.18
CA ILE A 52 -3.51 -4.51 3.36
C ILE A 52 -3.42 -6.04 3.30
N GLU A 53 -4.53 -6.72 2.98
CA GLU A 53 -4.55 -8.18 2.87
C GLU A 53 -3.52 -8.68 1.85
N LYS A 54 -3.50 -8.07 0.67
CA LYS A 54 -2.56 -8.42 -0.40
C LYS A 54 -1.10 -8.14 0.01
N ILE A 55 -0.81 -6.93 0.50
CA ILE A 55 0.56 -6.53 0.81
C ILE A 55 1.11 -7.20 2.07
N GLY A 56 0.24 -7.64 2.98
CA GLY A 56 0.63 -8.38 4.18
C GLY A 56 1.45 -9.64 3.86
N SER A 57 1.11 -10.33 2.77
CA SER A 57 1.89 -11.48 2.28
C SER A 57 3.32 -11.14 1.87
N MET A 58 3.62 -9.86 1.61
CA MET A 58 4.93 -9.37 1.16
C MET A 58 5.78 -8.76 2.29
N PHE A 59 5.32 -8.78 3.54
CA PHE A 59 6.00 -8.08 4.64
C PHE A 59 7.44 -8.55 4.88
N GLU A 60 7.71 -9.86 4.79
CA GLU A 60 9.07 -10.39 4.92
C GLU A 60 9.99 -9.93 3.78
N ILE A 61 9.46 -9.83 2.56
CA ILE A 61 10.20 -9.34 1.39
C ILE A 61 10.49 -7.83 1.53
N ILE A 62 9.52 -7.05 2.01
CA ILE A 62 9.69 -5.61 2.28
C ILE A 62 10.76 -5.39 3.36
N ARG A 63 10.73 -6.21 4.42
CA ARG A 63 11.71 -6.16 5.52
C ARG A 63 13.11 -6.50 5.04
N SER A 64 13.28 -7.61 4.31
CA SER A 64 14.59 -8.04 3.80
C SER A 64 15.17 -7.10 2.75
N SER A 65 14.33 -6.42 1.96
CA SER A 65 14.75 -5.40 0.99
C SER A 65 15.02 -4.02 1.60
N GLY A 66 14.77 -3.83 2.90
CA GLY A 66 15.03 -2.57 3.63
C GLY A 66 14.10 -1.42 3.25
N ARG A 67 12.94 -1.70 2.62
CA ARG A 67 12.01 -0.70 2.09
C ARG A 67 10.99 -0.23 3.15
N TYR A 68 11.49 0.16 4.33
CA TYR A 68 10.67 0.44 5.51
C TYR A 68 9.67 1.61 5.36
N GLY A 69 9.89 2.51 4.39
CA GLY A 69 8.92 3.58 4.09
C GLY A 69 7.53 3.05 3.74
N ILE A 70 7.44 1.84 3.17
CA ILE A 70 6.16 1.18 2.90
C ILE A 70 5.38 0.96 4.21
N PHE A 71 6.03 0.45 5.27
CA PHE A 71 5.38 0.27 6.57
C PHE A 71 4.89 1.60 7.15
N ALA A 72 5.68 2.67 7.04
CA ALA A 72 5.28 3.99 7.50
C ALA A 72 4.01 4.49 6.77
N SER A 73 3.95 4.34 5.44
CA SER A 73 2.77 4.74 4.65
C SER A 73 1.53 3.91 4.98
N ILE A 74 1.66 2.59 5.17
CA ILE A 74 0.56 1.71 5.60
C ILE A 74 0.06 2.13 6.99
N ALA A 75 0.97 2.33 7.95
CA ALA A 75 0.62 2.78 9.30
C ALA A 75 -0.14 4.12 9.27
N GLY A 76 0.34 5.06 8.44
CA GLY A 76 -0.31 6.34 8.21
C GLY A 76 -1.74 6.18 7.68
N ALA A 77 -1.95 5.32 6.68
CA ALA A 77 -3.26 5.01 6.13
C ALA A 77 -4.19 4.37 7.18
N CYS A 78 -3.71 3.35 7.91
CA CYS A 78 -4.45 2.70 9.00
C CYS A 78 -4.90 3.70 10.06
N ASN A 79 -4.01 4.62 10.46
CA ASN A 79 -4.34 5.64 11.45
C ASN A 79 -5.30 6.70 10.91
N ARG A 80 -5.16 7.11 9.64
CA ARG A 80 -6.04 8.08 8.99
C ARG A 80 -7.47 7.55 8.84
N LEU A 81 -7.61 6.31 8.37
CA LEU A 81 -8.91 5.70 8.07
C LEU A 81 -9.51 4.91 9.24
N LYS A 82 -8.78 4.75 10.35
CA LYS A 82 -9.20 4.00 11.54
C LYS A 82 -9.54 2.55 11.23
N VAL A 83 -8.63 1.89 10.52
CA VAL A 83 -8.77 0.52 9.97
C VAL A 83 -7.49 -0.26 10.23
N GLN A 84 -7.62 -1.55 10.61
CA GLN A 84 -6.51 -2.51 10.84
C GLN A 84 -5.36 -2.04 11.78
N GLN A 85 -5.57 -1.04 12.62
CA GLN A 85 -4.51 -0.46 13.48
C GLN A 85 -3.87 -1.49 14.42
N ALA A 86 -4.67 -2.37 15.03
CA ALA A 86 -4.18 -3.41 15.93
C ALA A 86 -3.40 -4.48 15.17
N LYS A 87 -3.88 -4.92 14.00
CA LYS A 87 -3.22 -5.96 13.21
C LYS A 87 -1.89 -5.51 12.62
N PHE A 88 -1.75 -4.23 12.31
CA PHE A 88 -0.49 -3.70 11.79
C PHE A 88 0.64 -3.70 12.82
N LEU A 89 0.32 -3.65 14.12
CA LEU A 89 1.30 -3.65 15.21
C LEU A 89 1.73 -5.06 15.65
N GLN A 90 1.13 -6.11 15.08
CA GLN A 90 1.39 -7.52 15.40
C GLN A 90 2.33 -8.15 14.37
#